data_AF-A0A7J5BXB0-F1
#
_entry.id   AF-A0A7J5BXB0-F1
#
_cell.length_a   1.000
_cell.length_b   1.000
_cell.length_c   1.000
_cell.angle_alpha   90.00
_cell.angle_beta   90.00
_cell.angle_gamma   90.00
#
_symmetry.space_group_name_H-M   'P 1'
#
loop_
_entity.id
_entity.type
_entity.pdbx_description
1 polymer ?
#
loop_
_entity_poly.entity_id
_entity_poly.type
_entity_poly.pdbx_seq_one_letter_code
_entity_poly.pdbx_strand_id
1 'polypeptide(L)'
;MNDMQWTDEDSARLAFEALAADHPSRVAKAFNDLFHQDDLMASVLEMFVTPEACADWGDFSDGKRFFLDQAIAISTRALRPKEANDVAYVKLVPDSGAYLVKQPRQNVIAYVTFVWRPELHGWRIHSIGQPAPPYLLPRTDLGGTAPRYESDVEVSMESKG
;
A
#
# COMPACT_ATOMS: atom_id res chain seq x y z
N MET A 1 -6.73 -40.50 -2.28
CA MET A 1 -7.38 -39.29 -1.73
C MET A 1 -6.30 -38.21 -1.74
N ASN A 2 -6.51 -37.13 -2.48
CA ASN A 2 -5.50 -36.07 -2.65
C ASN A 2 -5.39 -35.28 -1.35
N ASP A 3 -4.23 -35.37 -0.69
CA ASP A 3 -3.82 -34.40 0.32
C ASP A 3 -3.65 -33.05 -0.40
N MET A 4 -4.51 -32.09 -0.06
CA MET A 4 -4.27 -30.69 -0.39
C MET A 4 -3.04 -30.25 0.42
N GLN A 5 -1.85 -30.33 -0.19
CA GLN A 5 -0.61 -29.88 0.42
C GLN A 5 -0.68 -28.36 0.61
N TRP A 6 -0.84 -27.94 1.86
CA TRP A 6 -0.69 -26.55 2.28
C TRP A 6 0.68 -26.02 1.89
N THR A 7 0.74 -24.92 1.14
CA THR A 7 1.97 -24.33 0.62
C THR A 7 2.40 -23.07 1.40
N ASP A 8 3.65 -22.64 1.22
CA ASP A 8 4.11 -21.34 1.73
C ASP A 8 3.33 -20.16 1.10
N GLU A 9 2.82 -20.34 -0.12
CA GLU A 9 1.91 -19.41 -0.80
C GLU A 9 0.58 -19.29 -0.03
N ASP A 10 -0.01 -20.43 0.35
CA ASP A 10 -1.24 -20.47 1.14
C ASP A 10 -1.06 -19.80 2.50
N SER A 11 0.09 -20.03 3.16
CA SER A 11 0.43 -19.32 4.41
C SER A 11 0.57 -17.82 4.23
N ALA A 12 1.24 -17.36 3.18
CA ALA A 12 1.43 -15.93 2.95
C ALA A 12 0.13 -15.24 2.56
N ARG A 13 -0.70 -15.90 1.75
CA ARG A 13 -2.05 -15.45 1.42
C ARG A 13 -2.90 -15.34 2.69
N LEU A 14 -2.92 -16.38 3.53
CA LEU A 14 -3.64 -16.36 4.79
C LEU A 14 -3.16 -15.22 5.70
N ALA A 15 -1.84 -15.02 5.82
CA ALA A 15 -1.28 -13.94 6.63
C ALA A 15 -1.67 -12.55 6.09
N PHE A 16 -1.74 -12.39 4.77
CA PHE A 16 -2.20 -11.16 4.14
C PHE A 16 -3.72 -10.94 4.31
N GLU A 17 -4.50 -12.02 4.23
CA GLU A 17 -5.96 -12.00 4.43
C GLU A 17 -6.36 -11.76 5.89
N ALA A 18 -5.52 -12.15 6.83
CA ALA A 18 -5.71 -11.88 8.26
C ALA A 18 -5.49 -10.40 8.65
N LEU A 19 -4.92 -9.57 7.76
CA LEU A 19 -4.80 -8.14 8.00
C LEU A 19 -6.19 -7.49 8.10
N ALA A 20 -6.31 -6.47 8.95
CA ALA A 20 -7.52 -5.67 9.07
C ALA A 20 -7.95 -5.10 7.71
N ALA A 21 -9.25 -5.04 7.42
CA ALA A 21 -9.76 -4.66 6.10
C ALA A 21 -9.32 -3.25 5.65
N ASP A 22 -9.14 -2.35 6.61
CA ASP A 22 -8.67 -0.98 6.42
C ASP A 22 -7.14 -0.84 6.50
N HIS A 23 -6.38 -1.93 6.71
CA HIS A 23 -4.93 -1.91 6.74
C HIS A 23 -4.35 -1.35 5.41
N PRO A 24 -3.33 -0.47 5.41
CA PRO A 24 -2.78 0.14 4.19
C PRO A 24 -2.44 -0.86 3.08
N SER A 25 -1.86 -2.02 3.43
CA SER A 25 -1.59 -3.09 2.45
C SER A 25 -2.86 -3.67 1.80
N ARG A 26 -3.96 -3.79 2.55
CA ARG A 26 -5.26 -4.25 2.00
C ARG A 26 -5.84 -3.21 1.06
N VAL A 27 -5.69 -1.92 1.38
CA VAL A 27 -6.08 -0.82 0.51
C VAL A 27 -5.25 -0.81 -0.78
N ALA A 28 -3.93 -1.02 -0.70
CA ALA A 28 -3.06 -1.18 -1.88
C ALA A 28 -3.51 -2.34 -2.77
N LYS A 29 -3.85 -3.48 -2.18
CA LYS A 29 -4.34 -4.66 -2.92
C LYS A 29 -5.67 -4.38 -3.60
N ALA A 30 -6.63 -3.79 -2.88
CA ALA A 30 -7.92 -3.43 -3.45
C ALA A 30 -7.76 -2.45 -4.62
N PHE A 31 -6.88 -1.45 -4.50
CA PHE A 31 -6.55 -0.55 -5.60
C PHE A 31 -5.92 -1.27 -6.80
N ASN A 32 -4.97 -2.18 -6.56
CA ASN A 32 -4.35 -2.99 -7.60
C ASN A 32 -5.36 -3.92 -8.32
N ASP A 33 -6.30 -4.50 -7.57
CA ASP A 33 -7.30 -5.43 -8.10
C ASP A 33 -8.29 -4.74 -9.05
N LEU A 34 -8.55 -3.44 -8.84
CA LEU A 34 -9.36 -2.65 -9.75
C LEU A 34 -8.77 -2.59 -11.16
N PHE A 35 -7.44 -2.57 -11.31
CA PHE A 35 -6.79 -2.56 -12.64
C PHE A 35 -7.02 -3.81 -13.47
N HIS A 36 -7.44 -4.90 -12.84
CA HIS A 36 -7.75 -6.19 -13.49
C HIS A 36 -9.22 -6.31 -13.90
N GLN A 37 -10.05 -5.29 -13.62
CA GLN A 37 -11.46 -5.27 -14.01
C GLN A 37 -11.62 -4.64 -15.41
N ASP A 38 -12.37 -5.32 -16.28
CA ASP A 38 -12.54 -4.89 -17.68
C ASP A 38 -13.32 -3.57 -17.81
N ASP A 39 -14.27 -3.32 -16.91
CA ASP A 39 -15.16 -2.14 -16.91
C ASP A 39 -14.78 -1.11 -15.81
N LEU A 40 -13.49 -0.94 -15.55
CA LEU A 40 -13.02 -0.04 -14.50
C LEU A 40 -13.37 1.43 -14.81
N MET A 41 -14.18 2.04 -13.96
CA MET A 41 -14.46 3.48 -14.00
C MET A 41 -13.38 4.23 -13.23
N ALA A 42 -12.75 5.23 -13.86
CA ALA A 42 -11.72 6.08 -13.23
C ALA A 42 -12.20 6.71 -11.91
N SER A 43 -13.49 7.06 -11.82
CA SER A 43 -14.12 7.60 -10.61
C SER A 43 -14.04 6.66 -9.40
N VAL A 44 -13.93 5.35 -9.61
CA VAL A 44 -13.73 4.39 -8.52
C VAL A 44 -12.30 4.45 -8.00
N LEU A 45 -11.31 4.55 -8.89
CA LEU A 45 -9.90 4.71 -8.52
C LEU A 45 -9.65 6.06 -7.82
N GLU A 46 -10.33 7.12 -8.26
CA GLU A 46 -10.29 8.44 -7.61
C GLU A 46 -10.67 8.38 -6.12
N MET A 47 -11.60 7.50 -5.74
CA MET A 47 -11.97 7.33 -4.33
C MET A 47 -10.85 6.75 -3.47
N PHE A 48 -9.84 6.09 -4.05
CA PHE A 48 -8.71 5.51 -3.33
C PHE A 48 -7.54 6.47 -3.15
N VAL A 49 -7.47 7.54 -3.96
CA VAL A 49 -6.35 8.49 -3.92
C VAL A 49 -6.67 9.74 -3.11
N THR A 50 -5.64 10.45 -2.69
CA THR A 50 -5.83 11.78 -2.10
C THR A 50 -6.37 12.73 -3.19
N PRO A 51 -7.42 13.53 -2.94
CA PRO A 51 -7.97 14.45 -3.94
C PRO A 51 -6.93 15.38 -4.58
N GLU A 52 -5.93 15.78 -3.78
CA GLU A 52 -4.84 16.66 -4.18
C GLU A 52 -3.91 16.03 -5.20
N ALA A 53 -3.87 14.69 -5.29
CA ALA A 53 -3.04 13.95 -6.25
C ALA A 53 -3.83 13.48 -7.49
N CYS A 54 -5.16 13.61 -7.53
CA CYS A 54 -5.97 13.06 -8.64
C CYS A 54 -5.48 13.56 -10.02
N ALA A 55 -5.10 14.82 -10.13
CA ALA A 55 -4.58 15.38 -11.38
C ALA A 55 -3.28 14.72 -11.85
N ASP A 56 -2.40 14.35 -10.91
CA ASP A 56 -1.13 13.66 -11.21
C ASP A 56 -1.34 12.21 -11.64
N TRP A 57 -2.43 11.58 -11.18
CA TRP A 57 -2.82 10.23 -11.60
C TRP A 57 -3.45 10.18 -12.99
N GLY A 58 -4.01 11.29 -13.47
CA GLY A 58 -4.65 11.37 -14.79
C GLY A 58 -5.81 10.38 -14.94
N ASP A 59 -5.74 9.54 -15.97
CA ASP A 59 -6.71 8.45 -16.23
C ASP A 59 -6.31 7.12 -15.59
N PHE A 60 -5.28 7.13 -14.73
CA PHE A 60 -4.66 5.96 -14.10
C PHE A 60 -4.01 4.95 -15.05
N SER A 61 -3.83 5.28 -16.34
CA SER A 61 -3.18 4.40 -17.32
C SER A 61 -1.75 4.02 -16.91
N ASP A 62 -1.00 4.95 -16.33
CA ASP A 62 0.38 4.68 -15.89
C ASP A 62 0.41 3.80 -14.64
N GLY A 63 -0.54 3.97 -13.72
CA GLY A 63 -0.73 3.06 -12.59
C GLY A 63 -1.06 1.64 -13.06
N LYS A 64 -1.97 1.52 -14.03
CA LYS A 64 -2.33 0.24 -14.65
C LYS A 64 -1.12 -0.44 -15.28
N ARG A 65 -0.34 0.26 -16.10
CA ARG A 65 0.91 -0.26 -16.70
C ARG A 65 1.89 -0.71 -15.62
N PHE A 66 2.12 0.13 -14.60
CA PHE A 66 3.04 -0.18 -13.52
C PHE A 66 2.70 -1.49 -12.79
N PHE A 67 1.40 -1.77 -12.56
CA PHE A 67 0.97 -2.98 -11.87
C PHE A 67 0.81 -4.20 -12.78
N LEU A 68 0.45 -4.03 -14.05
CA LEU A 68 0.20 -5.15 -14.97
C LEU A 68 1.46 -5.62 -15.73
N ASP A 69 2.43 -4.73 -15.95
CA ASP A 69 3.63 -5.06 -16.74
C ASP A 69 4.68 -5.87 -15.94
N GLN A 70 4.48 -6.05 -14.64
CA GLN A 70 5.42 -6.75 -13.76
C GLN A 70 4.70 -7.49 -12.63
N ALA A 71 5.25 -8.62 -12.21
CA ALA A 71 4.73 -9.36 -11.06
C ALA A 71 5.17 -8.66 -9.75
N ILE A 72 4.21 -8.13 -9.00
CA ILE A 72 4.45 -7.37 -7.75
C ILE A 72 3.82 -8.11 -6.57
N ALA A 73 4.60 -8.26 -5.50
CA ALA A 73 4.08 -8.63 -4.18
C ALA A 73 3.97 -7.40 -3.27
N ILE A 74 2.86 -7.32 -2.51
CA ILE A 74 2.57 -6.25 -1.56
C ILE A 74 3.00 -6.68 -0.16
N SER A 75 3.85 -5.89 0.50
CA SER A 75 4.27 -6.14 1.89
C SER A 75 3.08 -6.15 2.84
N THR A 76 3.06 -7.10 3.80
CA THR A 76 2.09 -7.13 4.91
C THR A 76 2.37 -6.09 5.99
N ARG A 77 3.57 -5.48 5.97
CA ARG A 77 3.97 -4.43 6.92
C ARG A 77 3.74 -3.04 6.33
N ALA A 78 3.20 -2.14 7.16
CA ALA A 78 3.14 -0.72 6.89
C ALA A 78 4.23 0.00 7.70
N LEU A 79 5.03 0.83 7.04
CA LEU A 79 6.06 1.64 7.68
C LEU A 79 5.45 2.98 8.09
N ARG A 80 5.68 3.40 9.34
CA ARG A 80 5.04 4.58 9.94
C ARG A 80 6.13 5.57 10.38
N PRO A 81 6.20 6.78 9.82
CA PRO A 81 7.10 7.80 10.33
C PRO A 81 6.77 8.15 11.78
N LYS A 82 7.78 8.20 12.65
CA LYS A 82 7.61 8.49 14.08
C LYS A 82 6.82 9.77 14.39
N GLU A 83 7.00 10.81 13.58
CA GLU A 83 6.38 12.13 13.75
C GLU A 83 5.18 12.36 12.82
N ALA A 84 4.77 11.34 12.06
CA ALA A 84 3.63 11.41 11.16
C ALA A 84 2.84 10.10 11.18
N ASN A 85 2.14 9.88 12.29
CA ASN A 85 1.30 8.69 12.50
C ASN A 85 0.05 8.68 11.62
N ASP A 86 -0.20 9.71 10.83
CA ASP A 86 -1.22 9.76 9.78
C ASP A 86 -0.64 9.40 8.40
N VAL A 87 0.64 8.99 8.32
CA VAL A 87 1.31 8.60 7.07
C VAL A 87 1.79 7.15 7.15
N ALA A 88 1.56 6.38 6.10
CA ALA A 88 2.04 5.01 6.01
C ALA A 88 2.72 4.74 4.66
N TYR A 89 3.74 3.89 4.66
CA TYR A 89 4.35 3.40 3.42
C TYR A 89 4.27 1.89 3.34
N VAL A 90 3.82 1.37 2.21
CA VAL A 90 3.78 -0.07 1.95
C VAL A 90 4.78 -0.37 0.85
N LYS A 91 5.69 -1.32 1.10
CA LYS A 91 6.67 -1.76 0.11
C LYS A 91 6.02 -2.61 -0.97
N LEU A 92 6.40 -2.34 -2.21
CA LEU A 92 6.19 -3.18 -3.38
C LEU A 92 7.51 -3.84 -3.74
N VAL A 93 7.51 -5.16 -3.85
CA VAL A 93 8.70 -5.97 -4.14
C VAL A 93 8.41 -6.86 -5.36
N PRO A 94 9.44 -7.30 -6.11
CA PRO A 94 9.21 -8.26 -7.19
C PRO A 94 8.60 -9.53 -6.61
N ASP A 95 7.54 -10.03 -7.22
CA ASP A 95 7.08 -11.37 -6.92
C ASP A 95 8.09 -12.36 -7.51
N SER A 96 8.59 -13.23 -6.64
CA SER A 96 9.61 -14.22 -6.98
C SER A 96 9.12 -15.64 -6.69
N GLY A 97 7.82 -15.82 -6.42
CA GLY A 97 7.24 -17.10 -5.98
C GLY A 97 7.68 -17.56 -4.59
N ALA A 98 8.32 -16.69 -3.79
CA ALA A 98 8.75 -16.99 -2.43
C ALA A 98 7.96 -16.14 -1.42
N TYR A 99 6.88 -16.70 -0.90
CA TYR A 99 5.82 -15.89 -0.30
C TYR A 99 6.00 -15.58 1.20
N LEU A 100 6.78 -16.40 1.93
CA LEU A 100 7.19 -16.10 3.31
C LEU A 100 8.69 -15.80 3.36
N VAL A 101 9.04 -14.57 3.72
CA VAL A 101 10.44 -14.18 3.95
C VAL A 101 10.58 -13.65 5.37
N LYS A 102 11.40 -14.35 6.18
CA LYS A 102 11.67 -13.94 7.58
C LYS A 102 12.46 -12.63 7.66
N GLN A 103 13.23 -12.30 6.62
CA GLN A 103 14.02 -11.08 6.52
C GLN A 103 13.40 -10.10 5.53
N PRO A 104 13.48 -8.77 5.76
CA PRO A 104 13.01 -7.78 4.81
C PRO A 104 13.70 -7.96 3.46
N ARG A 105 12.92 -8.14 2.38
CA ARG A 105 13.47 -8.11 1.02
C ARG A 105 14.09 -6.74 0.76
N GLN A 106 15.34 -6.73 0.30
CA GLN A 106 16.07 -5.50 -0.04
C GLN A 106 15.73 -4.98 -1.45
N ASN A 107 15.24 -5.86 -2.34
CA ASN A 107 14.81 -5.50 -3.68
C ASN A 107 13.42 -4.85 -3.62
N VAL A 108 13.38 -3.56 -3.32
CA VAL A 108 12.15 -2.76 -3.35
C VAL A 108 11.99 -2.16 -4.74
N ILE A 109 10.84 -2.40 -5.39
CA ILE A 109 10.48 -1.75 -6.66
C ILE A 109 10.04 -0.31 -6.38
N ALA A 110 9.11 -0.16 -5.44
CA ALA A 110 8.51 1.10 -5.08
C ALA A 110 7.88 1.03 -3.68
N TYR A 111 7.41 2.17 -3.20
CA TYR A 111 6.56 2.32 -2.04
C TYR A 111 5.24 2.92 -2.50
N VAL A 112 4.15 2.42 -1.93
CA VAL A 112 2.86 3.11 -1.97
C VAL A 112 2.83 4.04 -0.76
N THR A 113 2.70 5.33 -1.00
CA THR A 113 2.55 6.34 0.05
C THR A 113 1.08 6.55 0.37
N PHE A 114 0.74 6.45 1.65
CA PHE A 114 -0.61 6.62 2.16
C PHE A 114 -0.71 7.79 3.13
N VAL A 115 -1.88 8.44 3.14
CA VAL A 115 -2.30 9.44 4.12
C VAL A 115 -3.62 9.00 4.74
N TRP A 116 -3.72 9.03 6.06
CA TRP A 116 -4.97 8.80 6.78
C TRP A 116 -5.85 10.04 6.65
N ARG A 117 -7.05 9.86 6.09
CA ARG A 117 -8.02 10.92 5.85
C ARG A 117 -9.35 10.48 6.49
N PRO A 118 -9.55 10.70 7.81
CA PRO A 118 -10.75 10.24 8.50
C PRO A 118 -12.03 10.88 7.92
N GLU A 119 -11.94 12.12 7.43
CA GLU A 119 -13.02 12.81 6.72
C GLU A 119 -13.36 12.20 5.36
N LEU A 120 -12.44 11.41 4.79
CA LEU A 120 -12.66 10.58 3.61
C LEU A 120 -12.88 9.11 3.97
N HIS A 121 -13.11 8.78 5.24
CA HIS A 121 -13.35 7.40 5.70
C HIS A 121 -12.16 6.44 5.54
N GLY A 122 -10.92 6.93 5.58
CA GLY A 122 -9.76 6.07 5.83
C GLY A 122 -8.49 6.43 5.07
N TRP A 123 -7.66 5.43 4.79
CA TRP A 123 -6.40 5.62 4.07
C TRP A 123 -6.63 6.01 2.60
N ARG A 124 -5.80 6.92 2.10
CA ARG A 124 -5.74 7.33 0.70
C ARG A 124 -4.34 7.22 0.16
N ILE A 125 -4.23 6.69 -1.05
CA ILE A 125 -2.98 6.60 -1.79
C ILE A 125 -2.63 7.98 -2.32
N HIS A 126 -1.45 8.48 -1.97
CA HIS A 126 -0.96 9.74 -2.52
C HIS A 126 -0.12 9.48 -3.78
N SER A 127 0.84 8.57 -3.69
CA SER A 127 1.78 8.29 -4.78
C SER A 127 2.34 6.87 -4.73
N ILE A 128 2.88 6.42 -5.86
CA ILE A 128 3.70 5.21 -5.97
C ILE A 128 5.09 5.60 -6.46
N GLY A 129 6.13 5.10 -5.79
CA GLY A 129 7.52 5.37 -6.15
C GLY A 129 8.42 5.45 -4.93
N GLN A 130 9.24 6.49 -4.85
CA GLN A 130 9.96 6.77 -3.61
C GLN A 130 8.98 7.27 -2.53
N PRO A 131 9.22 6.96 -1.23
CA PRO A 131 8.38 7.47 -0.16
C PRO A 131 8.37 9.00 -0.17
N ALA A 132 7.19 9.61 -0.30
CA ALA A 132 7.08 11.06 -0.22
C ALA A 132 7.23 11.51 1.25
N PRO A 133 8.08 12.52 1.53
CA PRO A 133 8.26 13.03 2.89
C PRO A 133 6.94 13.51 3.52
N PRO A 134 6.68 13.24 4.83
CA PRO A 134 5.40 13.60 5.44
C PRO A 134 5.01 15.08 5.36
N TYR A 135 5.98 15.98 5.34
CA TYR A 135 5.73 17.43 5.26
C TYR A 135 5.27 17.90 3.87
N LEU A 136 5.36 17.06 2.84
CA LEU A 136 4.84 17.32 1.50
C LEU A 136 3.45 16.70 1.26
N LEU A 137 2.94 15.94 2.22
CA LEU A 137 1.68 15.21 2.08
C LEU A 137 0.48 16.05 2.53
N PRO A 138 -0.69 15.89 1.89
CA PRO A 138 -1.93 16.58 2.26
C PRO A 138 -2.56 15.97 3.52
N ARG A 139 -1.87 16.16 4.65
CA ARG A 139 -2.22 15.63 5.97
C ARG A 139 -3.31 16.45 6.62
N THR A 140 -4.37 15.80 7.09
CA THR A 140 -5.49 16.45 7.79
C THR A 140 -5.64 16.00 9.23
N ASP A 141 -5.14 14.81 9.59
CA ASP A 141 -5.23 14.26 10.94
C ASP A 141 -3.88 14.29 11.67
N LEU A 142 -3.43 15.49 12.03
CA LEU A 142 -2.23 15.65 12.87
C LEU A 142 -2.47 15.19 14.33
N GLY A 143 -3.73 14.95 14.71
CA GLY A 143 -4.16 14.55 16.05
C GLY A 143 -3.97 13.06 16.36
N GLY A 144 -3.63 12.24 15.35
CA GLY A 144 -3.25 10.84 15.53
C GLY A 144 -4.42 9.88 15.76
N THR A 145 -5.55 10.09 15.09
CA THR A 145 -6.68 9.15 15.07
C THR A 145 -6.45 7.95 14.14
N ALA A 146 -5.41 8.02 13.31
CA ALA A 146 -5.04 6.94 12.42
C ALA A 146 -4.87 5.60 13.16
N PRO A 147 -5.50 4.52 12.68
CA PRO A 147 -5.39 3.21 13.30
C PRO A 147 -3.94 2.72 13.35
N ARG A 148 -3.66 1.90 14.35
CA ARG A 148 -2.40 1.18 14.55
C ARG A 148 -2.65 -0.30 14.39
N TYR A 149 -1.77 -0.95 13.65
CA TYR A 149 -1.86 -2.38 13.39
C TYR A 149 -0.63 -3.09 13.95
N GLU A 150 -0.75 -4.38 14.31
CA GLU A 150 0.37 -5.16 14.85
C GLU A 150 1.54 -5.29 13.87
N SER A 151 1.24 -5.21 12.56
CA SER A 151 2.20 -5.23 11.45
C SER A 151 2.86 -3.87 11.18
N ASP A 152 2.47 -2.81 11.88
CA ASP A 152 3.09 -1.49 11.75
C ASP A 152 4.53 -1.51 12.26
N VAL A 153 5.43 -0.88 11.52
CA VAL A 153 6.82 -0.69 11.92
C VAL A 153 7.13 0.79 11.92
N GLU A 154 7.53 1.32 13.08
CA GLU A 154 8.00 2.71 13.18
C GLU A 154 9.33 2.88 12.45
N VAL A 155 9.45 3.94 11.66
CA VAL A 155 10.67 4.28 10.91
C VAL A 155 11.05 5.74 11.14
N SER A 156 12.36 5.97 11.26
CA SER A 156 12.94 7.31 11.16
C SER A 156 13.20 7.59 9.69
N MET A 157 12.41 8.49 9.10
CA MET A 157 12.70 8.99 7.75
C MET A 157 13.75 10.08 7.91
N GLU A 158 15.01 9.81 7.54
CA GLU A 158 16.03 10.85 7.50
C GLU A 158 15.56 11.92 6.49
N SER A 159 15.23 13.10 7.00
CA SER A 159 15.10 14.30 6.19
C SER A 159 16.46 14.52 5.55
N LYS A 160 16.60 14.18 4.26
CA LYS A 160 17.70 14.74 3.48
C LYS A 160 17.49 16.25 3.48
N GLY A 161 18.39 16.95 4.19
CA GLY A 161 18.37 18.40 4.36
C GLY A 161 18.69 19.17 3.10
#